data_AF-A0A3P8A4H6-F1
#
_entry.id   AF-A0A3P8A4H6-F1
#
_cell.length_a   1.000
_cell.length_b   1.000
_cell.length_c   1.000
_cell.angle_alpha   90.00
_cell.angle_beta   90.00
_cell.angle_gamma   90.00
#
_symmetry.space_group_name_H-M   'P 1'
#
loop_
_entity.id
_entity.type
_entity.pdbx_description
1 polymer ?
#
loop_
_entity_poly.entity_id
_entity_poly.type
_entity_poly.pdbx_seq_one_letter_code
_entity_poly.pdbx_strand_id
1 'polypeptide(L)'
;MIHQAKNLYRFASIVAKRLESLGALTHGDRRATESRDLSQFNLDTRYGRAALDVLLRTITGLLDPPLIPPPKDYKPGNFISDMQCYMEGVGLLSLENGVYTIEKESATIPKFLNRLLGLPVHAQNALFQYFSDIVAELVAQAKHDGTYDMGIMDLGMGGDEARRLETRIFMGRYESGYFRVEIHKIGVERGVSWEDAYAIWKDHHEDQDGFYLASIGNNGKKTAALVYGIGKKRLDTGARLFCITRPSTGRSAKLETIDEITKRFHLATPEEIEQVWKDQFEGSNKTCQHNYFHGRCRNEAMGVYCETGRRTRTYFVLSGSVLSVWPIVEEVLS
;
A
#
# COMPACT_ATOMS: atom_id res chain seq x y z
N MET A 1 -1.48 8.94 25.96
CA MET A 1 -1.66 8.26 24.66
C MET A 1 -2.94 7.41 24.55
N ILE A 2 -3.43 6.77 25.62
CA ILE A 2 -4.73 6.04 25.63
C ILE A 2 -5.95 6.96 25.34
N HIS A 3 -5.83 8.26 25.62
CA HIS A 3 -6.88 9.24 25.34
C HIS A 3 -7.03 9.58 23.84
N GLN A 4 -5.98 9.43 23.02
CA GLN A 4 -6.05 9.73 21.58
C GLN A 4 -6.66 8.58 20.77
N ALA A 5 -6.36 7.32 21.11
CA ALA A 5 -6.95 6.15 20.43
C ALA A 5 -8.45 5.99 20.74
N LYS A 6 -8.86 6.17 22.01
CA LYS A 6 -10.29 6.17 22.38
C LYS A 6 -11.07 7.32 21.74
N ASN A 7 -10.43 8.48 21.58
CA ASN A 7 -11.03 9.57 20.82
C ASN A 7 -11.16 9.18 19.35
N LEU A 8 -10.14 8.63 18.70
CA LEU A 8 -10.21 8.23 17.27
C LEU A 8 -11.35 7.22 16.99
N TYR A 9 -11.53 6.20 17.83
CA TYR A 9 -12.62 5.21 17.69
C TYR A 9 -14.01 5.79 17.99
N ARG A 10 -14.14 6.64 19.03
CA ARG A 10 -15.39 7.37 19.27
C ARG A 10 -15.70 8.35 18.15
N PHE A 11 -14.68 8.94 17.55
CA PHE A 11 -14.79 9.99 16.56
C PHE A 11 -15.12 9.41 15.18
N ALA A 12 -14.47 8.30 14.79
CA ALA A 12 -14.86 7.49 13.65
C ALA A 12 -16.27 6.91 13.82
N SER A 13 -16.66 6.50 15.05
CA SER A 13 -18.04 6.08 15.35
C SER A 13 -19.07 7.22 15.28
N ILE A 14 -18.70 8.45 15.65
CA ILE A 14 -19.57 9.64 15.53
C ILE A 14 -19.72 10.05 14.06
N VAL A 15 -18.63 10.03 13.29
CA VAL A 15 -18.63 10.32 11.86
C VAL A 15 -19.37 9.23 11.09
N ALA A 16 -19.16 7.95 11.41
CA ALA A 16 -19.91 6.83 10.86
C ALA A 16 -21.39 6.89 11.23
N LYS A 17 -21.75 7.14 12.50
CA LYS A 17 -23.15 7.34 12.91
C LYS A 17 -23.80 8.57 12.29
N ARG A 18 -23.04 9.63 11.98
CA ARG A 18 -23.53 10.82 11.27
C ARG A 18 -23.62 10.59 9.76
N LEU A 19 -22.75 9.79 9.17
CA LEU A 19 -22.85 9.30 7.77
C LEU A 19 -24.00 8.32 7.60
N GLU A 20 -24.24 7.47 8.59
CA GLU A 20 -25.41 6.59 8.71
C GLU A 20 -26.68 7.42 8.93
N SER A 21 -26.61 8.50 9.73
CA SER A 21 -27.67 9.51 9.84
C SER A 21 -27.85 10.35 8.56
N LEU A 22 -26.82 10.51 7.73
CA LEU A 22 -26.91 11.12 6.39
C LEU A 22 -27.66 10.18 5.44
N GLY A 23 -27.46 8.86 5.55
CA GLY A 23 -28.31 7.84 4.92
C GLY A 23 -29.73 7.79 5.48
N ALA A 24 -29.93 8.20 6.73
CA ALA A 24 -31.26 8.33 7.34
C ALA A 24 -32.00 9.61 6.92
N LEU A 25 -31.29 10.72 6.69
CA LEU A 25 -31.88 11.98 6.20
C LEU A 25 -32.24 11.96 4.70
N THR A 26 -31.80 10.94 3.95
CA THR A 26 -32.21 10.68 2.57
C THR A 26 -33.45 9.79 2.45
N HIS A 27 -33.99 9.26 3.56
CA HIS A 27 -35.21 8.43 3.59
C HIS A 27 -36.54 9.20 3.42
N GLY A 28 -36.53 10.34 2.72
CA GLY A 28 -37.76 11.05 2.35
C GLY A 28 -38.54 10.43 1.20
N ASP A 29 -37.93 9.56 0.38
CA ASP A 29 -38.63 8.83 -0.69
C ASP A 29 -38.10 7.40 -0.83
N ARG A 30 -38.99 6.41 -0.67
CA ARG A 30 -38.69 4.98 -0.48
C ARG A 30 -38.28 4.26 -1.77
N ARG A 31 -37.83 4.99 -2.79
CA ARG A 31 -37.53 4.48 -4.15
C ARG A 31 -36.06 4.55 -4.56
N ALA A 32 -35.16 5.04 -3.72
CA ALA A 32 -33.71 4.98 -3.96
C ALA A 32 -33.07 3.85 -3.13
N THR A 33 -33.36 2.61 -3.50
CA THR A 33 -32.65 1.43 -3.01
C THR A 33 -31.31 1.31 -3.72
N GLU A 34 -30.24 1.79 -3.08
CA GLU A 34 -28.85 1.31 -3.20
C GLU A 34 -27.96 2.10 -2.23
N SER A 35 -28.31 2.10 -0.94
CA SER A 35 -27.43 2.63 0.11
C SER A 35 -26.24 1.69 0.28
N ARG A 36 -25.11 2.01 -0.38
CA ARG A 36 -23.82 1.35 -0.17
C ARG A 36 -23.40 1.54 1.29
N ASP A 37 -23.45 0.44 2.03
CA ASP A 37 -23.13 0.35 3.44
C ASP A 37 -21.64 0.67 3.69
N LEU A 38 -21.37 1.84 4.27
CA LEU A 38 -20.02 2.35 4.53
C LEU A 38 -19.36 1.68 5.75
N SER A 39 -20.10 0.88 6.52
CA SER A 39 -19.55 0.11 7.65
C SER A 39 -18.47 -0.90 7.22
N GLN A 40 -18.44 -1.26 5.92
CA GLN A 40 -17.48 -2.20 5.33
C GLN A 40 -16.19 -1.52 4.83
N PHE A 41 -16.14 -0.19 4.72
CA PHE A 41 -14.96 0.51 4.22
C PHE A 41 -14.13 1.05 5.37
N ASN A 42 -13.04 0.34 5.68
CA ASN A 42 -11.97 0.87 6.51
C ASN A 42 -11.27 2.00 5.72
N LEU A 43 -11.79 3.23 5.79
CA LEU A 43 -11.34 4.36 4.97
C LEU A 43 -9.94 4.88 5.36
N ASP A 44 -9.41 4.50 6.54
CA ASP A 44 -8.02 4.75 6.92
C ASP A 44 -7.07 3.64 6.41
N THR A 45 -7.31 3.18 5.18
CA THR A 45 -6.40 2.30 4.44
C THR A 45 -5.45 3.13 3.58
N ARG A 46 -4.39 2.49 3.08
CA ARG A 46 -3.50 3.09 2.07
C ARG A 46 -4.27 3.60 0.83
N TYR A 47 -5.40 2.96 0.50
CA TYR A 47 -6.26 3.35 -0.63
C TYR A 47 -7.06 4.62 -0.34
N GLY A 48 -7.63 4.76 0.87
CA GLY A 48 -8.33 5.98 1.25
C GLY A 48 -7.40 7.20 1.25
N ARG A 49 -6.19 7.07 1.81
CA ARG A 49 -5.19 8.16 1.80
C ARG A 49 -4.75 8.54 0.38
N ALA A 50 -4.51 7.55 -0.48
CA ALA A 50 -4.19 7.79 -1.88
C ALA A 50 -5.36 8.46 -2.63
N ALA A 51 -6.59 8.02 -2.39
CA ALA A 51 -7.78 8.62 -3.00
C ALA A 51 -7.98 10.08 -2.57
N LEU A 52 -7.69 10.42 -1.32
CA LEU A 52 -7.76 11.80 -0.84
C LEU A 52 -6.71 12.69 -1.55
N ASP A 53 -5.48 12.22 -1.70
CA ASP A 53 -4.45 12.95 -2.46
C ASP A 53 -4.87 13.17 -3.92
N VAL A 54 -5.40 12.14 -4.59
CA VAL A 54 -5.93 12.23 -5.95
C VAL A 54 -7.09 13.24 -6.02
N LEU A 55 -8.06 13.16 -5.11
CA LEU A 55 -9.19 14.08 -5.03
C LEU A 55 -8.72 15.54 -4.94
N LEU A 56 -7.83 15.82 -3.98
CA LEU A 56 -7.33 17.18 -3.73
C LEU A 56 -6.59 17.73 -4.95
N ARG A 57 -5.72 16.92 -5.57
CA ARG A 57 -4.99 17.33 -6.78
C ARG A 57 -5.90 17.58 -7.98
N THR A 58 -6.94 16.76 -8.15
CA THR A 58 -7.94 17.00 -9.20
C THR A 58 -8.65 18.34 -8.98
N ILE A 59 -9.08 18.63 -7.74
CA ILE A 59 -9.82 19.86 -7.43
C ILE A 59 -8.93 21.09 -7.55
N THR A 60 -7.65 21.01 -7.18
CA THR A 60 -6.70 22.13 -7.37
C THR A 60 -6.18 22.26 -8.80
N GLY A 61 -6.59 21.39 -9.73
CA GLY A 61 -6.10 21.38 -11.11
C GLY A 61 -4.64 20.93 -11.27
N LEU A 62 -4.07 20.29 -10.24
CA LEU A 62 -2.72 19.72 -10.28
C LEU A 62 -2.69 18.35 -10.99
N LEU A 63 -3.85 17.76 -11.26
CA LEU A 63 -4.02 16.50 -11.98
C LEU A 63 -4.92 16.72 -13.20
N ASP A 64 -4.32 16.76 -14.39
CA ASP A 64 -5.01 16.85 -15.68
C ASP A 64 -4.38 15.87 -16.69
N PRO A 65 -5.14 14.90 -17.25
CA PRO A 65 -6.54 14.59 -16.97
C PRO A 65 -6.75 13.94 -15.58
N PRO A 66 -7.93 14.12 -14.97
CA PRO A 66 -8.26 13.49 -13.70
C PRO A 66 -8.37 11.97 -13.84
N LEU A 67 -8.05 11.24 -12.76
CA LEU A 67 -8.14 9.77 -12.72
C LEU A 67 -9.56 9.28 -13.06
N ILE A 68 -10.57 9.96 -12.53
CA ILE A 68 -11.98 9.73 -12.83
C ILE A 68 -12.59 11.07 -13.26
N PRO A 69 -13.38 11.13 -14.35
CA PRO A 69 -14.02 12.38 -14.75
C PRO A 69 -14.97 12.88 -13.64
N PRO A 70 -15.07 14.21 -13.43
CA PRO A 70 -16.03 14.77 -12.49
C PRO A 70 -17.47 14.34 -12.79
N PRO A 71 -18.35 14.26 -11.77
CA PRO A 71 -19.74 13.85 -11.96
C PRO A 71 -20.48 14.76 -12.96
N LYS A 72 -20.99 14.17 -14.05
CA LYS A 72 -21.73 14.90 -15.10
C LYS A 72 -23.10 15.39 -14.64
N ASP A 73 -23.68 14.72 -13.65
CA ASP A 73 -25.02 15.01 -13.13
C ASP A 73 -25.03 16.00 -11.95
N TYR A 74 -23.89 16.66 -11.69
CA TYR A 74 -23.80 17.69 -10.67
C TYR A 74 -24.61 18.93 -11.11
N LYS A 75 -25.71 19.20 -10.41
CA LYS A 75 -26.70 20.22 -10.80
C LYS A 75 -26.29 21.68 -10.52
N PRO A 76 -25.55 22.01 -9.45
CA PRO A 76 -25.03 23.35 -9.25
C PRO A 76 -23.81 23.60 -10.13
N GLY A 77 -23.75 24.77 -10.80
CA GLY A 77 -22.50 25.31 -11.35
C GLY A 77 -21.57 24.33 -12.09
N ASN A 78 -20.28 24.41 -11.77
CA ASN A 78 -19.25 23.51 -12.23
C ASN A 78 -18.67 22.77 -11.02
N PHE A 79 -18.63 21.43 -11.07
CA PHE A 79 -18.19 20.62 -9.93
C PHE A 79 -16.83 21.06 -9.38
N ILE A 80 -15.82 21.27 -10.23
CA ILE A 80 -14.48 21.62 -9.78
C ILE A 80 -14.47 23.02 -9.15
N SER A 81 -15.07 24.01 -9.82
CA SER A 81 -15.11 25.39 -9.31
C SER A 81 -15.90 25.50 -8.00
N ASP A 82 -17.01 24.80 -7.89
CA ASP A 82 -17.82 24.77 -6.67
C ASP A 82 -17.04 24.09 -5.54
N MET A 83 -16.41 22.94 -5.80
CA MET A 83 -15.62 22.24 -4.78
C MET A 83 -14.41 23.04 -4.34
N GLN A 84 -13.76 23.80 -5.22
CA GLN A 84 -12.68 24.72 -4.86
C GLN A 84 -13.15 25.76 -3.82
N CYS A 85 -14.25 26.47 -4.10
CA CYS A 85 -14.83 27.46 -3.18
C CYS A 85 -15.27 26.83 -1.85
N TYR A 86 -15.92 25.66 -1.92
CA TYR A 86 -16.37 24.96 -0.73
C TYR A 86 -15.20 24.50 0.15
N MET A 87 -14.16 23.95 -0.47
CA MET A 87 -12.99 23.43 0.23
C MET A 87 -12.08 24.53 0.78
N GLU A 88 -12.03 25.70 0.14
CA GLU A 88 -11.47 26.91 0.74
C GLU A 88 -12.27 27.31 1.98
N GLY A 89 -13.60 27.38 1.87
CA GLY A 89 -14.50 27.78 2.96
C GLY A 89 -14.43 26.90 4.21
N VAL A 90 -14.05 25.61 4.08
CA VAL A 90 -13.86 24.69 5.22
C VAL A 90 -12.40 24.52 5.65
N GLY A 91 -11.46 25.27 5.06
CA GLY A 91 -10.04 25.20 5.39
C GLY A 91 -9.39 23.86 5.02
N LEU A 92 -9.74 23.33 3.85
CA LEU A 92 -9.00 22.23 3.20
C LEU A 92 -8.04 22.77 2.14
N LEU A 93 -8.42 23.85 1.47
CA LEU A 93 -7.62 24.58 0.49
C LEU A 93 -7.36 26.01 0.97
N SER A 94 -6.27 26.60 0.50
CA SER A 94 -5.98 28.02 0.62
C SER A 94 -5.83 28.62 -0.78
N LEU A 95 -6.33 29.83 -1.00
CA LEU A 95 -6.14 30.56 -2.24
C LEU A 95 -4.95 31.51 -2.10
N GLU A 96 -3.83 31.18 -2.73
CA GLU A 96 -2.64 32.03 -2.76
C GLU A 96 -2.35 32.46 -4.20
N ASN A 97 -2.31 33.77 -4.45
CA ASN A 97 -2.03 34.35 -5.78
C ASN A 97 -2.92 33.81 -6.92
N GLY A 98 -4.19 33.48 -6.62
CA GLY A 98 -5.13 32.91 -7.60
C GLY A 98 -4.94 31.42 -7.89
N VAL A 99 -4.06 30.74 -7.14
CA VAL A 99 -3.82 29.30 -7.23
C VAL A 99 -4.27 28.64 -5.93
N TYR A 100 -5.10 27.59 -6.04
CA TYR A 100 -5.50 26.80 -4.88
C TYR A 100 -4.35 25.88 -4.45
N THR A 101 -3.96 25.98 -3.18
CA THR A 101 -2.96 25.12 -2.55
C THR A 101 -3.60 24.23 -1.49
N ILE A 102 -3.06 23.02 -1.34
CA ILE A 102 -3.53 22.05 -0.36
C ILE A 102 -2.87 22.36 0.98
N GLU A 103 -3.67 22.56 2.03
CA GLU A 103 -3.11 22.68 3.37
C GLU A 103 -2.52 21.33 3.82
N LYS A 104 -1.19 21.26 3.96
CA LYS A 104 -0.46 20.02 4.28
C LYS A 104 -0.96 19.32 5.56
N GLU A 105 -1.46 20.10 6.52
CA GLU A 105 -1.99 19.56 7.77
C GLU A 105 -3.43 19.01 7.64
N SER A 106 -4.16 19.35 6.57
CA SER A 106 -5.58 19.01 6.39
C SER A 106 -5.81 17.72 5.59
N ALA A 107 -4.78 17.20 4.90
CA ALA A 107 -4.81 16.02 4.02
C ALA A 107 -4.86 14.65 4.74
N THR A 108 -5.49 14.58 5.92
CA THR A 108 -5.73 13.30 6.62
C THR A 108 -7.21 12.94 6.53
N ILE A 109 -7.52 11.64 6.42
CA ILE A 109 -8.91 11.15 6.30
C ILE A 109 -9.81 11.68 7.42
N PRO A 110 -9.41 11.67 8.71
CA PRO A 110 -10.28 12.20 9.77
C PRO A 110 -10.53 13.70 9.65
N LYS A 111 -9.54 14.49 9.24
CA LYS A 111 -9.71 15.94 9.04
C LYS A 111 -10.58 16.23 7.83
N PHE A 112 -10.36 15.54 6.71
CA PHE A 112 -11.20 15.63 5.53
C PHE A 112 -12.68 15.37 5.86
N LEU A 113 -12.98 14.24 6.52
CA LEU A 113 -14.35 13.90 6.91
C LEU A 113 -14.96 14.93 7.86
N ASN A 114 -14.17 15.50 8.77
CA ASN A 114 -14.64 16.57 9.65
C ASN A 114 -14.98 17.87 8.91
N ARG A 115 -14.16 18.24 7.94
CA ARG A 115 -14.38 19.45 7.14
C ARG A 115 -15.55 19.28 6.17
N LEU A 116 -15.72 18.06 5.65
CA LEU A 116 -16.86 17.68 4.81
C LEU A 116 -18.20 18.00 5.50
N LEU A 117 -18.32 17.73 6.80
CA LEU A 117 -19.54 18.02 7.56
C LEU A 117 -19.93 19.51 7.61
N GLY A 118 -18.99 20.42 7.29
CA GLY A 118 -19.25 21.86 7.21
C GLY A 118 -19.88 22.31 5.89
N LEU A 119 -19.99 21.43 4.89
CA LEU A 119 -20.49 21.79 3.57
C LEU A 119 -22.01 21.69 3.45
N PRO A 120 -22.63 22.33 2.44
CA PRO A 120 -24.02 22.05 2.10
C PRO A 120 -24.25 20.57 1.75
N VAL A 121 -25.41 20.01 2.08
CA VAL A 121 -25.72 18.57 1.92
C VAL A 121 -25.49 18.08 0.49
N HIS A 122 -25.84 18.87 -0.53
CA HIS A 122 -25.61 18.48 -1.92
C HIS A 122 -24.11 18.37 -2.25
N ALA A 123 -23.29 19.28 -1.73
CA ALA A 123 -21.85 19.29 -1.93
C ALA A 123 -21.16 18.17 -1.14
N GLN A 124 -21.64 17.90 0.08
CA GLN A 124 -21.20 16.74 0.86
C GLN A 124 -21.37 15.44 0.08
N ASN A 125 -22.57 15.21 -0.44
CA ASN A 125 -22.90 13.99 -1.17
C ASN A 125 -22.09 13.87 -2.46
N ALA A 126 -21.98 14.96 -3.22
CA ALA A 126 -21.23 14.96 -4.48
C ALA A 126 -19.73 14.70 -4.27
N LEU A 127 -19.12 15.37 -3.27
CA LEU A 127 -17.70 15.22 -2.97
C LEU A 127 -17.38 13.83 -2.38
N PHE A 128 -18.23 13.33 -1.50
CA PHE A 128 -18.06 12.00 -0.92
C PHE A 128 -18.27 10.88 -1.95
N GLN A 129 -19.24 11.04 -2.85
CA GLN A 129 -19.44 10.09 -3.96
C GLN A 129 -18.20 10.05 -4.85
N TYR A 130 -17.71 11.21 -5.27
CA TYR A 130 -16.53 11.29 -6.12
C TYR A 130 -15.27 10.71 -5.44
N PHE A 131 -15.07 11.00 -4.14
CA PHE A 131 -14.03 10.34 -3.34
C PHE A 131 -14.19 8.81 -3.31
N SER A 132 -15.41 8.32 -3.12
CA SER A 132 -15.70 6.88 -3.05
C SER A 132 -15.45 6.17 -4.38
N ASP A 133 -15.76 6.82 -5.50
CA ASP A 133 -15.47 6.30 -6.84
C ASP A 133 -13.96 6.21 -7.07
N ILE A 134 -13.18 7.20 -6.62
CA ILE A 134 -11.71 7.17 -6.68
C ILE A 134 -11.16 6.01 -5.84
N VAL A 135 -11.69 5.78 -4.63
CA VAL A 135 -11.29 4.61 -3.80
C VAL A 135 -11.59 3.30 -4.53
N ALA A 136 -12.80 3.17 -5.10
CA ALA A 136 -13.20 1.96 -5.81
C ALA A 136 -12.28 1.66 -7.01
N GLU A 137 -11.94 2.68 -7.78
CA GLU A 137 -11.01 2.56 -8.91
C GLU A 137 -9.61 2.16 -8.47
N LEU A 138 -9.06 2.81 -7.43
CA LEU A 138 -7.74 2.45 -6.89
C LEU A 138 -7.71 1.02 -6.33
N VAL A 139 -8.80 0.57 -5.70
CA VAL A 139 -8.94 -0.81 -5.22
C VAL A 139 -9.06 -1.80 -6.40
N ALA A 140 -9.85 -1.48 -7.42
CA ALA A 140 -9.99 -2.30 -8.61
C ALA A 140 -8.65 -2.47 -9.34
N GLN A 141 -7.90 -1.38 -9.49
CA GLN A 141 -6.54 -1.38 -10.04
C GLN A 141 -5.59 -2.23 -9.18
N ALA A 142 -5.60 -2.05 -7.86
CA ALA A 142 -4.75 -2.85 -6.98
C ALA A 142 -5.08 -4.35 -7.05
N LYS A 143 -6.36 -4.71 -7.21
CA LYS A 143 -6.81 -6.10 -7.39
C LYS A 143 -6.34 -6.67 -8.72
N HIS A 144 -6.49 -5.92 -9.81
CA HIS A 144 -6.01 -6.30 -11.13
C HIS A 144 -4.49 -6.53 -11.13
N ASP A 145 -3.75 -5.67 -10.45
CA ASP A 145 -2.30 -5.76 -10.35
C ASP A 145 -1.80 -6.81 -9.35
N GLY A 146 -2.68 -7.49 -8.60
CA GLY A 146 -2.29 -8.40 -7.53
C GLY A 146 -1.56 -7.72 -6.35
N THR A 147 -1.68 -6.40 -6.21
CA THR A 147 -1.08 -5.61 -5.11
C THR A 147 -2.10 -5.18 -4.06
N TYR A 148 -3.30 -5.76 -4.13
CA TYR A 148 -4.39 -5.45 -3.23
C TYR A 148 -4.15 -6.02 -1.84
N ASP A 149 -4.09 -5.13 -0.86
CA ASP A 149 -3.91 -5.46 0.55
C ASP A 149 -5.29 -5.51 1.22
N MET A 150 -5.75 -6.72 1.51
CA MET A 150 -7.03 -6.97 2.19
C MET A 150 -6.99 -6.70 3.70
N GLY A 151 -5.83 -6.32 4.26
CA GLY A 151 -5.64 -6.25 5.72
C GLY A 151 -5.59 -7.61 6.40
N ILE A 152 -5.75 -8.69 5.62
CA ILE A 152 -5.46 -10.08 5.98
C ILE A 152 -4.12 -10.41 5.32
N MET A 153 -3.14 -10.80 6.13
CA MET A 153 -1.84 -11.20 5.62
C MET A 153 -1.92 -12.67 5.18
N ASP A 154 -2.18 -12.88 3.90
CA ASP A 154 -2.12 -14.20 3.30
C ASP A 154 -0.65 -14.60 3.07
N LEU A 155 -0.22 -15.68 3.73
CA LEU A 155 1.13 -16.22 3.57
C LEU A 155 1.11 -17.22 2.41
N GLY A 156 1.80 -16.89 1.32
CA GLY A 156 1.95 -17.76 0.14
C GLY A 156 0.99 -17.47 -1.02
N MET A 157 0.49 -16.25 -1.16
CA MET A 157 -0.31 -15.85 -2.33
C MET A 157 0.62 -15.42 -3.49
N GLY A 158 0.28 -15.80 -4.73
CA GLY A 158 1.01 -15.34 -5.92
C GLY A 158 2.22 -16.18 -6.35
N GLY A 159 2.28 -17.46 -5.95
CA GLY A 159 3.37 -18.38 -6.28
C GLY A 159 4.42 -18.54 -5.18
N ASP A 160 4.33 -17.75 -4.12
CA ASP A 160 5.21 -17.81 -2.95
C ASP A 160 4.99 -19.12 -2.15
N GLU A 161 6.03 -19.95 -2.01
CA GLU A 161 5.94 -21.16 -1.19
C GLU A 161 6.06 -20.83 0.31
N ALA A 162 4.96 -21.03 1.06
CA ALA A 162 4.94 -20.91 2.50
C ALA A 162 5.21 -22.27 3.17
N ARG A 163 6.25 -22.33 4.02
CA ARG A 163 6.62 -23.51 4.80
C ARG A 163 6.67 -23.21 6.28
N ARG A 164 6.13 -24.11 7.09
CA ARG A 164 6.27 -24.04 8.55
C ARG A 164 7.67 -24.54 8.93
N LEU A 165 8.50 -23.64 9.46
CA LEU A 165 9.88 -23.92 9.86
C LEU A 165 9.97 -24.50 11.28
N GLU A 166 9.18 -23.94 12.21
CA GLU A 166 9.23 -24.31 13.63
C GLU A 166 7.86 -24.09 14.25
N THR A 167 7.54 -24.84 15.32
CA THR A 167 6.39 -24.55 16.18
C THR A 167 6.83 -24.72 17.62
N ARG A 168 6.68 -23.68 18.43
CA ARG A 168 6.89 -23.76 19.88
C ARG A 168 5.54 -23.69 20.57
N ILE A 169 5.36 -24.55 21.55
CA ILE A 169 4.12 -24.68 22.31
C ILE A 169 4.37 -24.19 23.72
N PHE A 170 3.50 -23.32 24.19
CA PHE A 170 3.51 -22.75 25.53
C PHE A 170 2.22 -23.15 26.26
N MET A 171 2.37 -23.66 27.47
CA MET A 171 1.25 -23.99 28.34
C MET A 171 1.15 -22.92 29.41
N GLY A 172 0.01 -22.24 29.44
CA GLY A 172 -0.35 -21.29 30.50
C GLY A 172 -1.38 -21.89 31.45
N ARG A 173 -1.53 -21.25 32.62
CA ARG A 173 -2.45 -21.69 33.67
C ARG A 173 -3.42 -20.57 34.02
N TYR A 174 -4.68 -20.93 34.20
CA TYR A 174 -5.73 -20.11 34.81
C TYR A 174 -6.21 -20.78 36.10
N GLU A 175 -7.02 -20.08 36.90
CA GLU A 175 -7.53 -20.60 38.18
C GLU A 175 -8.30 -21.92 38.02
N SER A 176 -9.00 -22.11 36.90
CA SER A 176 -9.82 -23.30 36.61
C SER A 176 -9.21 -24.30 35.61
N GLY A 177 -7.93 -24.18 35.21
CA GLY A 177 -7.32 -25.11 34.24
C GLY A 177 -6.08 -24.59 33.49
N TYR A 178 -5.83 -25.16 32.31
CA TYR A 178 -4.65 -24.84 31.47
C TYR A 178 -5.07 -24.39 30.08
N PHE A 179 -4.34 -23.42 29.52
CA PHE A 179 -4.50 -22.96 28.14
C PHE A 179 -3.22 -23.21 27.35
N ARG A 180 -3.37 -23.41 26.03
CA ARG A 180 -2.26 -23.63 25.11
C ARG A 180 -2.15 -22.44 24.16
N VAL A 181 -0.94 -21.93 24.01
CA VAL A 181 -0.58 -20.93 22.99
C VAL A 181 0.57 -21.50 22.18
N GLU A 182 0.55 -21.29 20.87
CA GLU A 182 1.60 -21.75 19.98
C GLU A 182 2.17 -20.57 19.21
N ILE A 183 3.47 -20.61 18.95
CA ILE A 183 4.10 -19.71 18.00
C ILE A 183 4.63 -20.56 16.84
N HIS A 184 4.11 -20.31 15.65
CA HIS A 184 4.56 -20.93 14.42
C HIS A 184 5.54 -19.99 13.72
N LYS A 185 6.74 -20.47 13.46
CA LYS A 185 7.69 -19.81 12.57
C LYS A 185 7.42 -20.29 11.15
N ILE A 186 6.97 -19.39 10.29
CA ILE A 186 6.64 -19.67 8.89
C ILE A 186 7.64 -18.95 8.00
N GLY A 187 8.31 -19.68 7.13
CA GLY A 187 9.17 -19.12 6.08
C GLY A 187 8.38 -19.02 4.79
N VAL A 188 8.34 -17.84 4.19
CA VAL A 188 7.71 -17.61 2.88
C VAL A 188 8.79 -17.26 1.89
N GLU A 189 8.92 -18.06 0.83
CA GLU A 189 9.78 -17.71 -0.31
C GLU A 189 9.09 -16.68 -1.17
N ARG A 190 9.79 -15.57 -1.43
CA ARG A 190 9.34 -14.46 -2.27
C ARG A 190 10.32 -14.12 -3.40
N GLY A 191 11.32 -14.97 -3.59
CA GLY A 191 12.30 -14.82 -4.67
C GLY A 191 11.71 -15.27 -5.99
N VAL A 192 12.25 -14.77 -7.10
CA VAL A 192 11.81 -15.14 -8.44
C VAL A 192 12.94 -15.88 -9.15
N SER A 193 12.67 -17.11 -9.60
CA SER A 193 13.64 -17.92 -10.33
C SER A 193 14.03 -17.27 -11.66
N TRP A 194 15.10 -17.74 -12.29
CA TRP A 194 15.46 -17.22 -13.61
C TRP A 194 14.37 -17.55 -14.63
N GLU A 195 13.84 -18.75 -14.56
CA GLU A 195 12.83 -19.28 -15.47
C GLU A 195 11.55 -18.45 -15.39
N ASP A 196 11.09 -18.13 -14.18
CA ASP A 196 9.92 -17.27 -13.96
C ASP A 196 10.18 -15.83 -14.42
N ALA A 197 11.35 -15.27 -14.10
CA ALA A 197 11.72 -13.93 -14.53
C ALA A 197 11.79 -13.82 -16.07
N TYR A 198 12.33 -14.85 -16.72
CA TYR A 198 12.45 -14.92 -18.16
C TYR A 198 11.10 -15.12 -18.85
N ALA A 199 10.18 -15.87 -18.24
CA ALA A 199 8.79 -15.97 -18.69
C ALA A 199 8.07 -14.62 -18.62
N ILE A 200 8.19 -13.90 -17.49
CA ILE A 200 7.64 -12.54 -17.36
C ILE A 200 8.24 -11.64 -18.44
N TRP A 201 9.56 -11.62 -18.59
CA TRP A 201 10.21 -10.80 -19.62
C TRP A 201 9.70 -11.11 -21.03
N LYS A 202 9.43 -12.37 -21.36
CA LYS A 202 8.86 -12.77 -22.67
C LYS A 202 7.45 -12.29 -22.90
N ASP A 203 6.65 -12.11 -21.85
CA ASP A 203 5.27 -11.63 -22.00
C ASP A 203 5.20 -10.10 -22.14
N HIS A 204 6.29 -9.40 -21.78
CA HIS A 204 6.40 -7.95 -21.77
C HIS A 204 7.20 -7.43 -22.99
N HIS A 205 6.61 -6.54 -23.78
CA HIS A 205 7.17 -6.09 -25.07
C HIS A 205 7.20 -4.55 -25.23
N GLU A 206 7.20 -3.77 -24.13
CA GLU A 206 7.29 -2.31 -24.24
C GLU A 206 8.74 -1.82 -24.40
N ASP A 207 8.93 -0.64 -25.01
CA ASP A 207 10.24 -0.08 -25.44
C ASP A 207 11.30 0.11 -24.33
N GLN A 208 10.93 -0.09 -23.06
CA GLN A 208 11.79 0.09 -21.89
C GLN A 208 11.71 -1.10 -20.92
N ASP A 209 11.00 -2.15 -21.31
CA ASP A 209 10.94 -3.39 -20.56
C ASP A 209 12.23 -4.17 -20.80
N GLY A 210 12.78 -4.77 -19.74
CA GLY A 210 14.02 -5.50 -19.90
C GLY A 210 14.71 -5.86 -18.61
N PHE A 211 15.86 -6.50 -18.80
CA PHE A 211 16.77 -6.85 -17.73
C PHE A 211 17.78 -5.73 -17.50
N TYR A 212 18.03 -5.45 -16.23
CA TYR A 212 18.85 -4.35 -15.78
C TYR A 212 19.90 -4.83 -14.77
N LEU A 213 21.13 -4.37 -14.97
CA LEU A 213 22.27 -4.67 -14.11
C LEU A 213 22.77 -3.41 -13.43
N ALA A 214 23.28 -3.55 -12.21
CA ALA A 214 24.03 -2.49 -11.55
C ALA A 214 25.21 -3.07 -10.78
N SER A 215 26.32 -2.35 -10.76
CA SER A 215 27.48 -2.72 -9.94
C SER A 215 27.28 -2.22 -8.51
N ILE A 216 27.31 -3.12 -7.52
CA ILE A 216 27.15 -2.75 -6.11
C ILE A 216 28.41 -3.07 -5.32
N GLY A 217 28.96 -2.03 -4.69
CA GLY A 217 30.06 -2.13 -3.73
C GLY A 217 31.43 -2.37 -4.39
N ASN A 218 32.45 -2.52 -3.53
CA ASN A 218 33.84 -2.66 -3.96
C ASN A 218 34.25 -4.11 -4.27
N ASN A 219 33.36 -5.08 -4.04
CA ASN A 219 33.64 -6.51 -4.20
C ASN A 219 33.38 -7.04 -5.63
N GLY A 220 33.10 -6.14 -6.58
CA GLY A 220 32.84 -6.51 -7.99
C GLY A 220 31.51 -7.24 -8.24
N LYS A 221 30.67 -7.42 -7.21
CA LYS A 221 29.35 -8.06 -7.36
C LYS A 221 28.37 -7.13 -8.06
N LYS A 222 27.58 -7.71 -8.95
CA LYS A 222 26.48 -7.04 -9.65
C LYS A 222 25.14 -7.40 -9.02
N THR A 223 24.18 -6.49 -9.07
CA THR A 223 22.77 -6.73 -8.78
C THR A 223 21.99 -6.84 -10.08
N ALA A 224 20.96 -7.68 -10.06
CA ALA A 224 20.08 -7.92 -11.20
C ALA A 224 18.67 -7.44 -10.87
N ALA A 225 17.97 -6.94 -11.89
CA ALA A 225 16.59 -6.52 -11.81
C ALA A 225 15.88 -6.75 -13.15
N LEU A 226 14.63 -7.17 -13.10
CA LEU A 226 13.72 -7.17 -14.23
C LEU A 226 12.81 -5.96 -14.08
N VAL A 227 12.72 -5.13 -15.11
CA VAL A 227 11.95 -3.90 -15.12
C VAL A 227 10.92 -4.00 -16.23
N TYR A 228 9.67 -3.68 -15.92
CA TYR A 228 8.59 -3.67 -16.91
C TYR A 228 7.50 -2.67 -16.56
N GLY A 229 6.89 -2.10 -17.59
CA GLY A 229 5.75 -1.20 -17.49
C GLY A 229 4.52 -1.91 -16.94
N ILE A 230 3.74 -1.19 -16.14
CA ILE A 230 2.45 -1.68 -15.62
C ILE A 230 1.29 -0.76 -16.00
N GLY A 231 1.42 -0.02 -17.11
CA GLY A 231 0.42 0.94 -17.59
C GLY A 231 0.15 2.15 -16.68
N LYS A 232 0.86 2.28 -15.56
CA LYS A 232 0.68 3.40 -14.60
C LYS A 232 1.51 4.61 -14.97
N LYS A 233 1.00 5.78 -14.59
CA LYS A 233 1.69 7.06 -14.70
C LYS A 233 1.72 7.77 -13.35
N ARG A 234 2.78 8.53 -13.12
CA ARG A 234 2.94 9.38 -11.94
C ARG A 234 1.92 10.53 -12.05
N LEU A 235 1.20 10.79 -10.95
CA LEU A 235 0.10 11.75 -10.92
C LEU A 235 0.54 13.20 -11.16
N ASP A 236 1.76 13.56 -10.76
CA ASP A 236 2.30 14.92 -10.86
C ASP A 236 2.97 15.21 -12.21
N THR A 237 3.67 14.24 -12.80
CA THR A 237 4.47 14.45 -14.02
C THR A 237 3.94 13.72 -15.24
N GLY A 238 2.93 12.85 -15.09
CA GLY A 238 2.47 11.95 -16.15
C GLY A 238 3.50 10.90 -16.59
N ALA A 239 4.65 10.82 -15.91
CA ALA A 239 5.73 9.90 -16.27
C ALA A 239 5.31 8.44 -16.07
N ARG A 240 5.65 7.56 -17.02
CA ARG A 240 5.38 6.12 -16.90
C ARG A 240 6.08 5.53 -15.68
N LEU A 241 5.37 4.67 -14.99
CA LEU A 241 5.84 3.97 -13.80
C LEU A 241 6.12 2.51 -14.15
N PHE A 242 7.28 2.07 -13.70
CA PHE A 242 7.78 0.73 -13.92
C PHE A 242 7.83 -0.04 -12.61
N CYS A 243 7.56 -1.32 -12.73
CA CYS A 243 7.75 -2.28 -11.66
C CYS A 243 9.17 -2.83 -11.70
N ILE A 244 9.77 -3.09 -10.54
CA ILE A 244 11.08 -3.72 -10.42
C ILE A 244 10.93 -5.06 -9.72
N THR A 245 11.29 -6.14 -10.39
CA THR A 245 11.34 -7.50 -9.84
C THR A 245 12.80 -7.90 -9.62
N ARG A 246 13.12 -8.41 -8.43
CA ARG A 246 14.48 -8.83 -8.06
C ARG A 246 14.52 -10.33 -7.79
N PRO A 247 15.66 -11.01 -8.03
CA PRO A 247 15.82 -12.43 -7.72
C PRO A 247 15.53 -12.74 -6.25
N SER A 248 15.93 -11.87 -5.33
CA SER A 248 15.82 -12.13 -3.89
C SER A 248 14.52 -11.69 -3.26
N THR A 249 13.84 -10.66 -3.77
CA THR A 249 12.66 -10.10 -3.08
C THR A 249 11.41 -10.12 -3.92
N GLY A 250 11.52 -10.63 -5.15
CA GLY A 250 10.45 -10.62 -6.13
C GLY A 250 10.03 -9.21 -6.49
N ARG A 251 8.76 -9.06 -6.81
CA ARG A 251 8.16 -7.81 -7.28
C ARG A 251 8.16 -6.74 -6.19
N SER A 252 8.78 -5.61 -6.47
CA SER A 252 8.76 -4.43 -5.60
C SER A 252 7.37 -3.80 -5.59
N ALA A 253 6.84 -3.52 -4.39
CA ALA A 253 5.62 -2.72 -4.24
C ALA A 253 5.82 -1.25 -4.63
N LYS A 254 7.08 -0.75 -4.54
CA LYS A 254 7.42 0.60 -4.99
C LYS A 254 7.59 0.58 -6.50
N LEU A 255 6.87 1.48 -7.16
CA LEU A 255 7.01 1.80 -8.57
C LEU A 255 7.97 2.98 -8.73
N GLU A 256 8.76 2.97 -9.79
CA GLU A 256 9.79 3.97 -10.05
C GLU A 256 9.70 4.42 -11.52
N THR A 257 10.13 5.64 -11.82
CA THR A 257 10.23 6.08 -13.22
C THR A 257 11.49 5.50 -13.87
N ILE A 258 11.52 5.44 -15.19
CA ILE A 258 12.70 4.97 -15.91
C ILE A 258 13.95 5.82 -15.58
N ASP A 259 13.79 7.12 -15.36
CA ASP A 259 14.89 8.02 -14.98
C ASP A 259 15.47 7.70 -13.60
N GLU A 260 14.64 7.23 -12.66
CA GLU A 260 15.10 6.80 -11.33
C GLU A 260 15.81 5.45 -11.38
N ILE A 261 15.43 4.61 -12.34
CA ILE A 261 16.01 3.29 -12.56
C ILE A 261 17.37 3.41 -13.25
N THR A 262 17.45 4.16 -14.35
CA THR A 262 18.67 4.32 -15.16
C THR A 262 19.82 5.04 -14.43
N LYS A 263 19.51 5.83 -13.39
CA LYS A 263 20.53 6.38 -12.48
C LYS A 263 21.31 5.32 -11.71
N ARG A 264 20.71 4.15 -11.49
CA ARG A 264 21.27 3.07 -10.67
C ARG A 264 21.62 1.85 -11.49
N PHE A 265 20.88 1.59 -12.57
CA PHE A 265 21.01 0.41 -13.40
C PHE A 265 21.24 0.76 -14.86
N HIS A 266 21.89 -0.15 -15.59
CA HIS A 266 22.00 -0.12 -17.03
C HIS A 266 21.25 -1.32 -17.63
N LEU A 267 20.70 -1.16 -18.83
CA LEU A 267 20.09 -2.25 -19.57
C LEU A 267 21.14 -3.32 -19.87
N ALA A 268 20.74 -4.59 -19.82
CA ALA A 268 21.58 -5.76 -20.04
C ALA A 268 20.82 -6.81 -20.86
N THR A 269 21.54 -7.65 -21.59
CA THR A 269 20.91 -8.74 -22.33
C THR A 269 20.58 -9.91 -21.40
N PRO A 270 19.62 -10.80 -21.77
CA PRO A 270 19.31 -11.99 -20.99
C PRO A 270 20.55 -12.86 -20.70
N GLU A 271 21.47 -12.97 -21.66
CA GLU A 271 22.70 -13.77 -21.54
C GLU A 271 23.68 -13.18 -20.52
N GLU A 272 23.75 -11.85 -20.44
CA GLU A 272 24.62 -11.17 -19.47
C GLU A 272 24.11 -11.26 -18.04
N ILE A 273 22.78 -11.27 -17.87
CA ILE A 273 22.15 -11.21 -16.55
C ILE A 273 21.86 -12.58 -15.96
N GLU A 274 21.67 -13.63 -16.77
CA GLU A 274 21.24 -14.96 -16.32
C GLU A 274 22.07 -15.48 -15.14
N GLN A 275 23.39 -15.50 -15.31
CA GLN A 275 24.29 -16.00 -14.27
C GLN A 275 24.21 -15.13 -13.01
N VAL A 276 24.17 -13.81 -13.19
CA VAL A 276 24.10 -12.83 -12.09
C VAL A 276 22.77 -12.97 -11.33
N TRP A 277 21.68 -13.30 -12.03
CA TRP A 277 20.37 -13.56 -11.45
C TRP A 277 20.37 -14.84 -10.62
N LYS A 278 20.86 -15.94 -11.21
CA LYS A 278 20.95 -17.26 -10.54
C LYS A 278 21.82 -17.20 -9.29
N ASP A 279 22.99 -16.56 -9.38
CA ASP A 279 23.90 -16.38 -8.24
C ASP A 279 23.27 -15.59 -7.09
N GLN A 280 22.55 -14.50 -7.42
CA GLN A 280 21.83 -13.72 -6.41
C GLN A 280 20.65 -14.48 -5.83
N PHE A 281 19.89 -15.18 -6.67
CA PHE A 281 18.77 -15.99 -6.25
C PHE A 281 19.25 -17.03 -5.23
N GLU A 282 20.28 -17.81 -5.55
CA GLU A 282 20.87 -18.80 -4.64
C GLU A 282 21.49 -18.17 -3.38
N GLY A 283 22.29 -17.12 -3.55
CA GLY A 283 22.97 -16.43 -2.45
C GLY A 283 22.02 -15.82 -1.42
N SER A 284 20.86 -15.34 -1.86
CA SER A 284 19.85 -14.71 -1.02
C SER A 284 19.10 -15.66 -0.07
N ASN A 285 19.24 -16.97 -0.25
CA ASN A 285 18.72 -17.96 0.72
C ASN A 285 19.53 -17.93 2.02
N LYS A 286 20.87 -17.88 1.88
CA LYS A 286 21.81 -18.08 2.98
C LYS A 286 22.36 -16.78 3.54
N THR A 287 22.35 -15.72 2.76
CA THR A 287 23.07 -14.48 3.06
C THR A 287 22.18 -13.26 2.89
N CYS A 288 22.23 -12.33 3.84
CA CYS A 288 21.58 -11.02 3.65
C CYS A 288 22.28 -10.21 2.55
N GLN A 289 21.60 -9.22 1.98
CA GLN A 289 22.17 -8.36 0.93
C GLN A 289 23.47 -7.66 1.38
N HIS A 290 23.55 -7.26 2.65
CA HIS A 290 24.71 -6.55 3.18
C HIS A 290 25.96 -7.42 3.10
N ASN A 291 25.84 -8.67 3.53
CA ASN A 291 26.94 -9.61 3.50
C ASN A 291 27.20 -10.11 2.07
N TYR A 292 26.16 -10.31 1.26
CA TYR A 292 26.32 -10.71 -0.14
C TYR A 292 27.11 -9.69 -0.98
N PHE A 293 26.79 -8.39 -0.85
CA PHE A 293 27.44 -7.33 -1.64
C PHE A 293 28.68 -6.73 -0.98
N HIS A 294 28.71 -6.62 0.36
CA HIS A 294 29.80 -5.94 1.08
C HIS A 294 30.65 -6.87 1.96
N GLY A 295 30.31 -8.17 2.07
CA GLY A 295 31.04 -9.13 2.91
C GLY A 295 30.92 -8.89 4.42
N ARG A 296 30.07 -7.95 4.85
CA ARG A 296 29.86 -7.64 6.27
C ARG A 296 28.42 -7.20 6.53
N CYS A 297 27.85 -7.69 7.63
CA CYS A 297 26.55 -7.23 8.14
C CYS A 297 26.67 -6.93 9.63
N ARG A 298 26.28 -5.71 10.04
CA ARG A 298 26.30 -5.29 11.44
C ARG A 298 25.42 -6.18 12.32
N ASN A 299 24.24 -6.55 11.84
CA ASN A 299 23.29 -7.38 12.59
C ASN A 299 23.85 -8.79 12.80
N GLU A 300 24.35 -9.43 11.73
CA GLU A 300 24.93 -10.78 11.84
C GLU A 300 26.20 -10.78 12.69
N ALA A 301 27.02 -9.73 12.63
CA ALA A 301 28.19 -9.57 13.51
C ALA A 301 27.82 -9.44 15.00
N MET A 302 26.60 -8.99 15.30
CA MET A 302 26.05 -8.95 16.66
C MET A 302 25.26 -10.22 17.02
N GLY A 303 25.29 -11.26 16.19
CA GLY A 303 24.53 -12.50 16.39
C GLY A 303 23.03 -12.38 16.10
N VAL A 304 22.59 -11.27 15.49
CA VAL A 304 21.19 -11.02 15.13
C VAL A 304 20.94 -11.43 13.68
N TYR A 305 19.91 -12.25 13.46
CA TYR A 305 19.52 -12.68 12.11
C TYR A 305 19.07 -11.49 11.25
N CYS A 306 19.72 -11.28 10.10
CA CYS A 306 19.39 -10.20 9.17
C CYS A 306 18.54 -10.71 8.01
N GLU A 307 17.27 -10.29 7.96
CA GLU A 307 16.34 -10.66 6.88
C GLU A 307 16.48 -9.80 5.61
N THR A 308 17.28 -8.74 5.67
CA THR A 308 17.35 -7.74 4.60
C THR A 308 17.88 -8.36 3.30
N GLY A 309 17.05 -8.33 2.25
CA GLY A 309 17.38 -8.84 0.93
C GLY A 309 17.52 -10.36 0.83
N ARG A 310 17.02 -11.10 1.84
CA ARG A 310 16.86 -12.55 1.74
C ARG A 310 15.57 -12.90 0.98
N ARG A 311 15.59 -14.06 0.34
CA ARG A 311 14.41 -14.60 -0.37
C ARG A 311 13.41 -15.31 0.52
N THR A 312 13.86 -15.84 1.66
CA THR A 312 12.96 -16.35 2.68
C THR A 312 12.67 -15.24 3.68
N ARG A 313 11.41 -14.85 3.82
CA ARG A 313 10.94 -13.99 4.90
C ARG A 313 10.34 -14.83 6.00
N THR A 314 10.69 -14.54 7.26
CA THR A 314 10.12 -15.24 8.40
C THR A 314 8.93 -14.48 8.95
N TYR A 315 7.85 -15.19 9.20
CA TYR A 315 6.70 -14.73 9.95
C TYR A 315 6.54 -15.55 11.22
N PHE A 316 6.13 -14.89 12.30
CA PHE A 316 5.81 -15.54 13.56
C PHE A 316 4.31 -15.39 13.77
N VAL A 317 3.60 -16.53 13.74
CA VAL A 317 2.14 -16.57 13.89
C VAL A 317 1.81 -17.14 15.26
N LEU A 318 1.16 -16.34 16.10
CA LEU A 318 0.65 -16.78 17.38
C LEU A 318 -0.73 -17.42 17.20
N SER A 319 -0.95 -18.61 17.75
CA SER A 319 -2.21 -19.36 17.64
C SER A 319 -2.59 -20.01 18.98
N GLY A 320 -3.79 -20.60 19.04
CA GLY A 320 -4.36 -21.15 20.27
C GLY A 320 -5.08 -20.08 21.10
N SER A 321 -4.90 -20.10 22.42
CA SER A 321 -5.59 -19.20 23.36
C SER A 321 -4.91 -17.81 23.43
N VAL A 322 -4.82 -17.13 22.29
CA VAL A 322 -4.10 -15.84 22.13
C VAL A 322 -4.65 -14.75 23.06
N LEU A 323 -5.98 -14.70 23.24
CA LEU A 323 -6.62 -13.72 24.13
C LEU A 323 -6.13 -13.83 25.59
N SER A 324 -5.77 -15.04 26.02
CA SER A 324 -5.27 -15.31 27.38
C SER A 324 -3.89 -14.72 27.65
N VAL A 325 -3.11 -14.44 26.60
CA VAL A 325 -1.78 -13.82 26.71
C VAL A 325 -1.73 -12.41 26.13
N TRP A 326 -2.85 -11.91 25.58
CA TRP A 326 -2.92 -10.61 24.91
C TRP A 326 -2.40 -9.44 25.76
N PRO A 327 -2.72 -9.33 27.07
CA PRO A 327 -2.21 -8.21 27.88
C PRO A 327 -0.68 -8.13 27.93
N ILE A 328 0.00 -9.29 27.95
CA ILE A 328 1.46 -9.37 27.96
C ILE A 328 2.03 -9.01 26.59
N VAL A 329 1.39 -9.50 25.53
CA VAL A 329 1.79 -9.19 24.15
C VAL A 329 1.63 -7.69 23.88
N GLU A 330 0.55 -7.07 24.35
CA GLU A 330 0.30 -5.64 24.19
C GLU A 330 1.37 -4.78 24.86
N GLU A 331 1.83 -5.15 26.06
CA GLU A 331 2.91 -4.46 26.77
C GLU A 331 4.26 -4.50 26.02
N VAL A 332 4.54 -5.59 25.31
CA VAL A 332 5.77 -5.74 24.52
C VAL A 332 5.69 -5.02 23.17
N LEU A 333 4.48 -4.86 22.63
CA LEU A 333 4.25 -4.21 21.32
C LEU A 333 4.03 -2.69 21.42
N SER A 334 3.76 -2.15 22.62
CA SER A 334 3.53 -0.71 22.88
C SER A 334 4.81 0.10 22.99
#